data_AF-A0AAQ4D2J5-F1
#
_entry.id   AF-A0AAQ4D2J5-F1
#
_cell.length_a   1.000
_cell.length_b   1.000
_cell.length_c   1.000
_cell.angle_alpha   90.00
_cell.angle_beta   90.00
_cell.angle_gamma   90.00
#
_symmetry.space_group_name_H-M   'P 1'
#
loop_
_entity.id
_entity.type
_entity.pdbx_description
1 polymer ?
#
loop_
_entity_poly.entity_id
_entity_poly.type
_entity_poly.pdbx_seq_one_letter_code
_entity_poly.pdbx_strand_id
1 'polypeptide(L)'
;MGADCANDENVQALFRSSTEFLHKATNGRVYFKHVIIEVPKTWPKRNSSWAPSSSASEKSDVLIDMPTPPYEDRPFTTQLKPCGEPGEFIHLTPGFLATLTNSTAKRFINP
;
A
#
# COMPACT_ATOMS: atom_id res chain seq x y z
N MET A 1 -11.19 -19.68 -7.98
CA MET A 1 -9.77 -19.37 -7.73
C MET A 1 -9.47 -18.03 -8.36
N GLY A 2 -8.98 -16.99 -7.71
CA GLY A 2 -8.59 -16.73 -6.32
C GLY A 2 -8.18 -15.25 -6.35
N ALA A 3 -8.74 -14.43 -5.48
CA ALA A 3 -7.96 -13.31 -4.99
C ALA A 3 -6.98 -13.97 -4.02
N ASP A 4 -5.71 -14.00 -4.40
CA ASP A 4 -4.69 -14.64 -3.60
C ASP A 4 -4.70 -14.05 -2.20
N CYS A 5 -5.12 -14.84 -1.21
CA CYS A 5 -4.92 -14.53 0.20
C CYS A 5 -3.43 -14.29 0.54
N ALA A 6 -2.52 -14.69 -0.36
CA ALA A 6 -1.09 -14.42 -0.26
C ALA A 6 -0.74 -12.92 -0.21
N ASN A 7 -1.57 -12.04 -0.80
CA ASN A 7 -1.29 -10.61 -0.78
C ASN A 7 -1.69 -9.93 0.54
N ASP A 8 -2.62 -10.50 1.32
CA ASP A 8 -3.03 -9.92 2.61
C ASP A 8 -1.90 -10.03 3.66
N GLU A 9 -1.21 -11.17 3.70
CA GLU A 9 -0.07 -11.37 4.60
C GLU A 9 1.08 -10.40 4.31
N ASN A 10 1.34 -10.11 3.02
CA ASN A 10 2.38 -9.15 2.63
C ASN A 10 2.00 -7.71 3.00
N VAL A 11 0.71 -7.34 2.88
CA VAL A 11 0.21 -6.04 3.33
C VAL A 11 0.36 -5.91 4.85
N GLN A 12 -0.06 -6.92 5.60
CA GLN A 12 0.11 -6.93 7.06
C GLN A 12 1.59 -6.84 7.46
N ALA A 13 2.46 -7.59 6.79
CA ALA A 13 3.90 -7.56 7.04
C ALA A 13 4.50 -6.18 6.76
N LEU A 14 4.14 -5.55 5.64
CA LEU A 14 4.59 -4.20 5.29
C LEU A 14 4.28 -3.19 6.39
N PHE A 15 3.04 -3.16 6.87
CA PHE A 15 2.64 -2.20 7.91
C PHE A 15 3.26 -2.51 9.27
N ARG A 16 3.42 -3.80 9.63
CA ARG A 16 4.11 -4.19 10.87
C ARG A 16 5.58 -3.77 10.84
N SER A 17 6.31 -4.08 9.77
CA SER A 17 7.72 -3.68 9.64
C SER A 17 7.88 -2.16 9.56
N SER A 18 6.98 -1.47 8.85
CA SER A 18 6.99 0.00 8.79
C SER A 18 6.70 0.64 10.15
N THR A 19 5.85 0.04 10.97
CA THR A 19 5.59 0.49 12.35
C THR A 19 6.88 0.49 13.17
N GLU A 20 7.63 -0.62 13.15
CA GLU A 20 8.91 -0.72 13.85
C GLU A 20 9.93 0.29 13.32
N PHE A 21 10.05 0.38 11.99
CA PHE A 21 10.99 1.29 11.34
C PHE A 21 10.71 2.75 11.67
N LEU A 22 9.46 3.22 11.46
CA LEU A 22 9.06 4.60 11.71
C LEU A 22 9.23 4.95 13.20
N HIS A 23 8.85 4.03 14.09
CA HIS A 23 8.99 4.25 15.53
C HIS A 23 10.45 4.43 15.91
N LYS A 24 11.35 3.59 15.38
CA LYS A 24 12.79 3.72 15.62
C LYS A 24 13.37 4.99 14.99
N ALA A 25 13.09 5.24 13.71
CA ALA A 25 13.65 6.37 12.96
C ALA A 25 13.21 7.73 13.51
N THR A 26 12.03 7.79 14.13
CA THR A 26 11.47 9.02 14.72
C THR A 26 11.67 9.12 16.24
N ASN A 27 12.52 8.28 16.85
CA ASN A 27 12.76 8.24 18.29
C ASN A 27 11.46 8.08 19.12
N GLY A 28 10.61 7.15 18.69
CA GLY A 28 9.39 6.75 19.38
C GLY A 28 8.16 7.62 19.10
N ARG A 29 8.17 8.43 18.05
CA ARG A 29 7.11 9.44 17.80
C ARG A 29 6.03 8.99 16.83
N VAL A 30 6.39 8.20 15.82
CA VAL A 30 5.49 7.86 14.71
C VAL A 30 5.41 6.35 14.57
N TYR A 31 4.18 5.82 14.49
CA TYR A 31 3.90 4.41 14.24
C TYR A 31 2.46 4.25 13.75
N PHE A 32 2.15 3.16 13.06
CA PHE A 32 0.76 2.84 12.71
C PHE A 32 0.05 2.23 13.91
N LYS A 33 -0.86 2.97 14.52
CA LYS A 33 -1.63 2.49 15.68
C LYS A 33 -2.71 1.48 15.28
N HIS A 34 -3.42 1.77 14.20
CA HIS A 34 -4.49 0.94 13.66
C HIS A 34 -4.39 0.92 12.13
N VAL A 35 -4.58 -0.26 11.53
CA VAL A 35 -4.65 -0.45 10.08
C VAL A 35 -5.94 -1.20 9.78
N ILE A 36 -6.78 -0.64 8.92
CA ILE A 36 -8.04 -1.24 8.48
C ILE A 36 -7.87 -1.60 7.02
N ILE A 37 -8.06 -2.87 6.69
CA ILE A 37 -7.93 -3.37 5.32
C ILE A 37 -9.35 -3.57 4.78
N GLU A 38 -9.72 -2.76 3.79
CA GLU A 38 -11.01 -2.90 3.13
C GLU A 38 -10.90 -3.87 1.94
N VAL A 39 -11.57 -5.02 2.06
CA VAL A 39 -11.62 -6.04 1.01
C VAL A 39 -13.03 -6.09 0.42
N PRO A 40 -13.19 -6.07 -0.92
CA PRO A 40 -14.50 -6.17 -1.53
C PRO A 40 -15.18 -7.50 -1.20
N LYS A 41 -16.50 -7.47 -0.94
CA LYS A 41 -17.30 -8.68 -0.65
C LYS A 41 -17.25 -9.71 -1.79
N THR A 42 -17.08 -9.25 -3.02
CA THR A 42 -16.98 -10.08 -4.22
C THR A 42 -15.95 -9.50 -5.17
N TRP A 43 -15.02 -10.34 -5.62
CA TRP A 43 -14.06 -9.98 -6.66
C TRP A 43 -14.73 -10.13 -8.04
N PRO A 44 -14.64 -9.13 -8.92
CA PRO A 44 -15.17 -9.26 -10.26
C PRO A 44 -14.30 -10.21 -11.08
N LYS A 45 -14.89 -10.73 -12.15
CA LYS A 45 -14.23 -11.71 -13.02
C LYS A 45 -13.02 -11.04 -13.67
N ARG A 46 -11.91 -11.79 -13.76
CA ARG A 46 -10.57 -11.37 -14.24
C ARG A 46 -10.55 -10.62 -15.60
N ASN A 47 -11.63 -10.67 -16.37
CA ASN A 47 -11.75 -10.04 -17.70
C ASN A 47 -12.52 -8.71 -17.71
N SER A 48 -13.10 -8.26 -16.59
CA SER A 48 -13.61 -6.90 -16.48
C SER A 48 -12.49 -5.98 -16.01
N SER A 49 -12.33 -4.82 -16.64
CA SER A 49 -11.45 -3.75 -16.17
C SER A 49 -11.77 -3.47 -14.70
N TRP A 50 -10.91 -3.95 -13.78
CA TRP A 50 -10.99 -3.57 -12.37
C TRP A 50 -10.38 -2.19 -12.27
N ALA A 51 -11.21 -1.22 -11.95
CA ALA A 51 -10.78 0.06 -11.44
C ALA A 51 -11.36 0.19 -10.03
N PRO A 52 -10.56 0.61 -9.04
CA PRO A 52 -11.11 1.03 -7.76
C PRO A 52 -12.20 2.07 -8.04
N SER A 53 -13.34 1.97 -7.35
CA SER A 53 -14.34 3.03 -7.43
C SER A 53 -13.70 4.35 -7.01
N SER A 54 -14.13 5.48 -7.59
CA SER A 54 -13.67 6.82 -7.16
C SER A 54 -13.81 7.02 -5.64
N SER A 55 -14.85 6.43 -5.05
CA SER A 55 -15.08 6.47 -3.61
C SER A 55 -14.06 5.71 -2.76
N ALA A 56 -13.38 4.71 -3.33
CA ALA A 56 -12.31 3.96 -2.66
C ALA A 56 -11.01 4.75 -2.67
N SER A 57 -10.68 5.40 -3.80
CA SER A 57 -9.52 6.31 -3.90
C SER A 57 -9.67 7.56 -3.06
N GLU A 58 -10.89 8.08 -2.87
CA GLU A 58 -11.14 9.27 -2.06
C GLU A 58 -11.07 9.01 -0.54
N LYS A 59 -11.25 7.76 -0.10
CA LYS A 59 -11.36 7.42 1.33
C LYS A 59 -10.15 6.71 1.92
N SER A 60 -9.28 6.15 1.09
CA SER A 60 -8.20 5.27 1.55
C SER A 60 -6.87 6.00 1.64
N ASP A 61 -6.18 5.91 2.78
CA ASP A 61 -4.81 6.45 2.92
C ASP A 61 -3.80 5.69 2.04
N VAL A 62 -4.08 4.42 1.76
CA VAL A 62 -3.27 3.56 0.90
C VAL A 62 -4.17 2.82 -0.08
N LEU A 63 -3.86 2.94 -1.37
CA LEU A 63 -4.56 2.29 -2.46
C LEU A 63 -3.66 1.23 -3.10
N ILE A 64 -4.18 0.01 -3.24
CA ILE A 64 -3.51 -1.06 -3.98
C ILE A 64 -4.23 -1.20 -5.33
N ASP A 65 -3.57 -0.78 -6.40
CA ASP A 65 -4.15 -0.79 -7.74
C ASP A 65 -3.13 -1.18 -8.81
N MET A 66 -3.58 -1.30 -10.06
CA MET A 66 -2.76 -1.67 -11.20
C MET A 66 -1.61 -0.69 -11.44
N PRO A 67 -0.48 -1.16 -11.97
CA PRO A 67 0.64 -0.30 -12.35
C PRO A 67 0.21 0.83 -13.29
N THR A 68 0.59 2.06 -12.95
CA THR A 68 0.28 3.25 -13.76
C THR A 68 1.55 3.83 -14.38
N PRO A 69 1.62 4.08 -15.70
CA PRO A 69 2.72 4.81 -16.30
C PRO A 69 2.80 6.24 -15.73
N PRO A 70 4.00 6.81 -15.50
CA PRO A 70 5.34 6.27 -15.75
C PRO A 70 5.96 5.47 -14.57
N TYR A 71 5.21 5.27 -13.49
CA TYR A 71 5.73 4.73 -12.24
C TYR A 71 5.81 3.20 -12.23
N GLU A 72 5.03 2.53 -13.08
CA GLU A 72 4.98 1.06 -13.17
C GLU A 72 4.66 0.47 -11.78
N ASP A 73 5.47 -0.47 -11.28
CA ASP A 73 5.33 -1.07 -9.95
C ASP A 73 5.99 -0.26 -8.82
N ARG A 74 6.45 0.97 -9.09
CA ARG A 74 7.08 1.78 -8.04
C ARG A 74 6.03 2.42 -7.14
N PRO A 75 6.15 2.27 -5.81
CA PRO A 75 5.25 2.93 -4.87
C PRO A 75 5.45 4.44 -4.93
N PHE A 76 4.36 5.21 -4.84
CA PHE A 76 4.41 6.67 -4.81
C PHE A 76 3.31 7.25 -3.93
N THR A 77 3.45 8.52 -3.55
CA THR A 77 2.41 9.26 -2.84
C THR A 77 1.88 10.35 -3.74
N THR A 78 0.55 10.42 -3.91
CA THR A 78 -0.10 11.56 -4.55
C THR A 78 -0.12 12.71 -3.56
N GLN A 79 0.68 13.76 -3.81
CA GLN A 79 0.77 14.95 -2.95
C GLN A 79 0.56 16.21 -3.80
N LEU A 80 -0.71 16.55 -4.04
CA LEU A 80 -1.09 17.77 -4.74
C LEU A 80 -1.15 18.99 -3.81
N LYS A 81 -1.09 18.78 -2.49
CA LYS A 81 -1.25 19.82 -1.48
C LYS A 81 0.10 20.42 -1.05
N PRO A 82 0.09 21.61 -0.41
CA PRO A 82 1.30 22.25 0.09
C PRO A 82 2.04 21.45 1.16
N CYS A 83 3.28 21.85 1.46
CA CYS A 83 4.06 21.30 2.56
C CYS A 83 3.32 21.42 3.89
N GLY A 84 3.36 20.36 4.69
CA GLY A 84 2.67 20.28 5.99
C GLY A 84 1.29 19.65 5.91
N GLU A 85 0.69 19.56 4.72
CA GLU A 85 -0.57 18.85 4.52
C GLU A 85 -0.33 17.36 4.22
N PRO A 86 -1.23 16.46 4.66
CA PRO A 86 -1.15 15.05 4.31
C PRO A 86 -1.35 14.85 2.81
N GLY A 87 -0.62 13.88 2.24
CA GLY A 87 -0.85 13.41 0.87
C GLY A 87 -2.25 12.84 0.72
N GLU A 88 -2.75 12.77 -0.50
CA GLU A 88 -4.10 12.25 -0.78
C GLU A 88 -4.16 10.74 -0.52
N PHE A 89 -3.22 9.98 -1.07
CA PHE A 89 -3.07 8.55 -0.81
C PHE A 89 -1.67 8.07 -1.23
N ILE A 90 -1.26 6.94 -0.68
CA ILE A 90 -0.10 6.16 -1.13
C ILE A 90 -0.60 5.12 -2.14
N HIS A 91 -0.03 5.11 -3.34
CA HIS A 91 -0.30 4.10 -4.34
C HIS A 91 0.72 2.97 -4.27
N LEU A 92 0.24 1.74 -4.08
CA LEU A 92 1.01 0.51 -4.13
C LEU A 92 0.47 -0.38 -5.25
N THR A 93 1.30 -1.26 -5.79
CA THR A 93 0.86 -2.24 -6.80
C THR A 93 0.91 -3.67 -6.26
N PRO A 94 0.10 -4.59 -6.81
CA PRO A 94 0.25 -6.01 -6.53
C PRO A 94 1.66 -6.53 -6.82
N GLY A 95 2.31 -6.03 -7.88
CA GLY A 95 3.68 -6.37 -8.24
C GLY A 95 4.68 -5.95 -7.16
N PHE A 96 4.57 -4.72 -6.65
CA PHE A 96 5.36 -4.26 -5.50
C PHE A 96 5.17 -5.16 -4.29
N LEU A 97 3.92 -5.43 -3.90
CA LEU A 97 3.60 -6.27 -2.75
C LEU A 97 4.10 -7.71 -2.89
N ALA A 98 4.07 -8.28 -4.10
CA ALA A 98 4.60 -9.61 -4.37
C ALA A 98 6.12 -9.68 -4.18
N THR A 99 6.84 -8.56 -4.37
CA THR A 99 8.28 -8.50 -4.12
C THR A 99 8.63 -8.36 -2.65
N LEU A 100 7.69 -7.98 -1.77
CA LEU A 100 7.93 -7.79 -0.34
C LEU A 100 8.05 -9.15 0.37
N THR A 101 9.23 -9.76 0.29
CA THR A 101 9.64 -10.86 1.16
C THR A 101 10.54 -10.34 2.28
N ASN A 102 10.84 -11.18 3.28
CA ASN A 102 11.71 -10.79 4.41
C ASN A 102 13.11 -10.30 3.94
N SER A 103 13.63 -10.79 2.80
CA SER A 103 14.90 -10.36 2.22
C SER A 103 14.80 -9.04 1.44
N THR A 104 13.66 -8.75 0.79
CA THR A 104 13.46 -7.54 -0.02
C THR A 104 12.97 -6.36 0.80
N ALA A 105 12.27 -6.58 1.91
CA ALA A 105 11.80 -5.51 2.81
C ALA A 105 12.96 -4.62 3.29
N LYS A 106 14.14 -5.20 3.52
CA LYS A 106 15.35 -4.45 3.89
C LYS A 106 15.73 -3.38 2.86
N ARG A 107 15.58 -3.69 1.56
CA ARG A 107 15.93 -2.76 0.47
C ARG A 107 15.06 -1.50 0.44
N PHE A 108 13.82 -1.59 0.92
CA PHE A 108 12.86 -0.48 0.86
C PHE A 108 12.67 0.21 2.22
N ILE A 109 12.72 -0.55 3.31
CA ILE A 109 12.46 -0.05 4.67
C ILE A 109 13.77 0.40 5.34
N ASN A 110 14.93 -0.15 4.99
CA ASN A 110 16.23 0.22 5.56
C ASN A 110 17.31 0.29 4.47
N PRO A 111 17.24 1.30 3.57
CA PRO A 111 18.15 1.43 2.44
C PRO A 111 19.61 1.64 2.86
#